data_AF-A0AAV0F7Q4-F1
#
_entry.id   AF-A0AAV0F7Q4-F1
#
_cell.length_a   1.000
_cell.length_b   1.000
_cell.length_c   1.000
_cell.angle_alpha   90.00
_cell.angle_beta   90.00
_cell.angle_gamma   90.00
#
_symmetry.space_group_name_H-M   'P 1'
#
loop_
_entity.id
_entity.type
_entity.pdbx_description
1 polymer ?
#
loop_
_entity_poly.entity_id
_entity_poly.type
_entity_poly.pdbx_seq_one_letter_code
_entity_poly.pdbx_strand_id
1 'polypeptide(L)'
;MALLLVWLAMPFLLGVTSHGIQPLARIAVHNSVVALDSQSFVKVYPSLLGQNGQNKEWVTLEYVRPNPSSDDWIGVFSPGNFSASTCLPENQMTSPPWLCTAPIKFQFANYSNSKYIETGNGSLKLQLINQRSDFSFGLFSGGLSKPKLVATSDIVSFENPNAPLYPRLAQGKMWDEMTVTWTSGYGINEAEPFVEWGKKGEDQKHSPAGTLTFDRSSMCGAPARTVGWRDPGFIHTAFLKELWPNSLYTYKLGHKLLNGTYVWSQIYQFKSSPYPGQCSVQRVIIFGDMGKEEADGSSEYNNYQPGSLNTTKQLVDDLKNYDIVFHIGDICYANGYISQWDQFTAQVEPIASRVPYIVT
;
A
#
# COMPACT_ATOMS: atom_id res chain seq x y z
N MET A 1 -3.07 55.94 -72.28
CA MET A 1 -4.40 56.58 -72.22
C MET A 1 -5.09 56.06 -70.96
N ALA A 2 -5.42 56.96 -70.02
CA ALA A 2 -6.13 56.79 -68.73
C ALA A 2 -5.47 55.89 -67.66
N LEU A 3 -4.84 56.42 -66.60
CA LEU A 3 -5.38 56.96 -65.33
C LEU A 3 -6.35 56.00 -64.60
N LEU A 4 -5.94 55.38 -63.49
CA LEU A 4 -5.99 55.83 -62.08
C LEU A 4 -7.38 55.69 -61.45
N LEU A 5 -7.52 54.75 -60.50
CA LEU A 5 -8.43 54.87 -59.37
C LEU A 5 -7.89 54.07 -58.19
N VAL A 6 -7.36 54.83 -57.23
CA VAL A 6 -6.94 54.40 -55.89
C VAL A 6 -8.19 54.15 -55.06
N TRP A 7 -8.27 53.01 -54.38
CA TRP A 7 -9.12 52.84 -53.21
C TRP A 7 -8.25 52.39 -52.03
N LEU A 8 -8.01 53.33 -51.12
CA LEU A 8 -7.51 53.07 -49.77
C LEU A 8 -8.61 52.35 -48.98
N ALA A 9 -8.34 51.14 -48.51
CA ALA A 9 -9.09 50.53 -47.42
C ALA A 9 -8.17 50.47 -46.20
N MET A 10 -8.47 51.29 -45.19
CA MET A 10 -7.84 51.25 -43.87
C MET A 10 -8.07 49.87 -43.22
N PRO A 11 -7.08 49.32 -42.49
CA PRO A 11 -7.32 48.15 -41.66
C PRO A 11 -8.22 48.55 -40.50
N PHE A 12 -9.41 47.95 -40.41
CA PHE A 12 -10.14 47.93 -39.15
C PHE A 12 -9.31 47.12 -38.15
N LEU A 13 -8.64 47.82 -37.23
CA LEU A 13 -8.22 47.27 -35.96
C LEU A 13 -9.49 46.87 -35.21
N LEU A 14 -9.94 45.63 -35.40
CA LEU A 14 -10.81 44.97 -34.45
C LEU A 14 -9.96 44.75 -33.19
N GLY A 15 -10.08 45.69 -32.25
CA GLY A 15 -9.63 45.48 -30.89
C GLY A 15 -10.28 44.20 -30.38
N VAL A 16 -9.46 43.18 -30.14
CA VAL A 16 -9.88 42.01 -29.39
C VAL A 16 -10.10 42.50 -27.96
N THR A 17 -11.34 42.83 -27.63
CA THR A 17 -11.75 42.98 -26.24
C THR A 17 -11.61 41.60 -25.61
N SER A 18 -10.53 41.42 -24.85
CA SER A 18 -10.40 40.33 -23.89
C SER A 18 -11.69 40.31 -23.07
N HIS A 19 -12.56 39.34 -23.34
CA HIS A 19 -13.59 38.98 -22.39
C HIS A 19 -12.83 38.40 -21.21
N GLY A 20 -12.57 39.26 -20.22
CA GLY A 20 -11.88 38.98 -18.97
C GLY A 20 -12.70 38.07 -18.06
N ILE A 21 -13.12 36.92 -18.59
CA ILE A 21 -13.72 35.84 -17.84
C ILE A 21 -12.88 34.61 -18.16
N GLN A 22 -11.89 34.36 -17.31
CA GLN A 22 -11.21 33.07 -17.29
C GLN A 22 -12.27 31.95 -17.19
N PRO A 23 -12.24 30.92 -18.06
CA PRO A 23 -13.19 29.79 -17.99
C PRO A 23 -13.08 28.96 -16.70
N LEU A 24 -12.10 29.26 -15.83
CA LEU A 24 -11.84 28.55 -14.58
C LEU A 24 -12.40 29.25 -13.33
N ALA A 25 -13.00 30.44 -13.45
CA ALA A 25 -13.48 31.21 -12.29
C ALA A 25 -14.82 30.72 -11.69
N ARG A 26 -15.36 29.57 -12.12
CA ARG A 26 -16.64 29.03 -11.62
C ARG A 26 -16.64 27.50 -11.44
N ILE A 27 -15.56 26.92 -10.95
CA ILE A 27 -15.67 25.58 -10.35
C ILE A 27 -16.23 25.76 -8.95
N ALA A 28 -17.54 25.63 -8.84
CA ALA A 28 -18.21 25.41 -7.57
C ALA A 28 -17.80 24.01 -7.08
N VAL A 29 -16.79 23.96 -6.22
CA VAL A 29 -16.43 22.75 -5.45
C VAL A 29 -17.60 22.50 -4.49
N HIS A 30 -18.42 21.51 -4.82
CA HIS A 30 -19.48 21.00 -3.96
C HIS A 30 -19.26 19.49 -3.81
N ASN A 31 -19.15 18.87 -2.63
CA ASN A 31 -18.73 19.26 -1.28
C ASN A 31 -18.78 17.92 -0.52
N SER A 32 -17.66 17.35 -0.10
CA SER A 32 -17.67 16.61 1.16
C SER A 32 -17.76 17.67 2.23
N VAL A 33 -18.91 17.74 2.89
CA VAL A 33 -19.08 18.65 4.02
C VAL A 33 -18.44 17.95 5.20
N VAL A 34 -17.36 18.53 5.74
CA VAL A 34 -16.92 18.23 7.10
C VAL A 34 -18.09 18.66 7.99
N ALA A 35 -18.86 17.68 8.44
CA ALA A 35 -20.06 17.87 9.23
C ALA A 35 -19.80 17.23 10.60
N LEU A 36 -18.73 17.71 11.26
CA LEU A 36 -18.35 17.23 12.58
C LEU A 36 -19.55 17.39 13.51
N ASP A 37 -20.03 16.27 13.99
CA ASP A 37 -21.11 16.21 14.96
C ASP A 37 -20.48 16.03 16.33
N SER A 38 -20.67 17.00 17.21
CA SER A 38 -20.14 16.97 18.59
C SER A 38 -20.56 15.74 19.40
N GLN A 39 -21.64 15.06 18.99
CA GLN A 39 -22.13 13.85 19.62
C GLN A 39 -21.66 12.56 18.93
N SER A 40 -21.07 12.67 17.74
CA SER A 40 -20.46 11.55 17.03
C SER A 40 -18.98 11.42 17.41
N PHE A 41 -18.50 10.19 17.61
CA PHE A 41 -17.08 9.96 17.89
C PHE A 41 -16.60 8.64 17.29
N VAL A 42 -15.28 8.53 17.13
CA VAL A 42 -14.58 7.28 16.86
C VAL A 42 -13.45 7.16 17.88
N LYS A 43 -13.36 6.02 18.56
CA LYS A 43 -12.25 5.66 19.44
C LYS A 43 -11.56 4.43 18.88
N VAL A 44 -10.25 4.35 19.08
CA VAL A 44 -9.41 3.25 18.63
C VAL A 44 -8.55 2.73 19.77
N TYR A 45 -8.43 1.41 19.86
CA TYR A 45 -7.59 0.71 20.83
C TYR A 45 -6.86 -0.47 20.18
N PRO A 46 -5.59 -0.76 20.56
CA PRO A 46 -4.73 0.05 21.42
C PRO A 46 -4.18 1.30 20.69
N SER A 47 -3.59 2.24 21.43
CA SER A 47 -3.02 3.48 20.86
C SER A 47 -1.62 3.31 20.26
N LEU A 48 -0.89 2.29 20.71
CA LEU A 48 0.43 1.90 20.21
C LEU A 48 0.35 0.48 19.66
N LEU A 49 0.80 0.31 18.42
CA LEU A 49 0.84 -0.97 17.72
C LEU A 49 2.28 -1.50 17.63
N GLY A 50 2.45 -2.75 17.24
CA GLY A 50 3.73 -3.36 16.89
C GLY A 50 4.63 -3.70 18.06
N GLN A 51 4.10 -3.78 19.28
CA GLN A 51 4.90 -4.16 20.44
C GLN A 51 5.61 -5.51 20.20
N ASN A 52 6.85 -5.61 20.66
CA ASN A 52 7.71 -6.78 20.44
C ASN A 52 8.02 -7.07 18.96
N GLY A 53 8.04 -6.04 18.11
CA GLY A 53 8.41 -6.15 16.70
C GLY A 53 7.31 -6.73 15.81
N GLN A 54 6.06 -6.73 16.27
CA GLN A 54 4.92 -7.11 15.43
C GLN A 54 4.72 -6.10 14.29
N ASN A 55 4.43 -6.60 13.10
CA ASN A 55 4.22 -5.80 11.88
C ASN A 55 2.78 -5.87 11.37
N LYS A 56 1.90 -6.55 12.12
CA LYS A 56 0.49 -6.74 11.84
C LYS A 56 -0.25 -6.87 13.17
N GLU A 57 -1.28 -6.06 13.38
CA GLU A 57 -1.98 -6.01 14.68
C GLU A 57 -3.46 -5.70 14.52
N TRP A 58 -4.27 -6.26 15.42
CA TRP A 58 -5.70 -5.99 15.49
C TRP A 58 -5.97 -4.71 16.29
N VAL A 59 -6.73 -3.80 15.69
CA VAL A 59 -7.31 -2.64 16.36
C VAL A 59 -8.81 -2.84 16.55
N THR A 60 -9.33 -2.38 17.69
CA THR A 60 -10.76 -2.28 17.94
C THR A 60 -11.18 -0.83 17.83
N LEU A 61 -12.15 -0.58 16.96
CA LEU A 61 -12.82 0.69 16.85
C LEU A 61 -14.14 0.64 17.60
N GLU A 62 -14.47 1.72 18.29
CA GLU A 62 -15.77 1.98 18.87
C GLU A 62 -16.24 3.33 18.38
N TYR A 63 -17.46 3.40 17.84
CA TYR A 63 -17.96 4.64 17.27
C TYR A 63 -19.45 4.81 17.55
N VAL A 64 -19.84 6.08 17.65
CA VAL A 64 -21.22 6.50 17.89
C VAL A 64 -21.62 7.53 16.86
N ARG A 65 -22.84 7.37 16.34
CA ARG A 65 -23.51 8.34 15.47
C ARG A 65 -24.98 8.48 15.88
N PRO A 66 -25.40 9.62 16.45
CA PRO A 66 -26.78 9.81 16.92
C PRO A 66 -27.84 9.70 15.83
N ASN A 67 -27.49 10.07 14.60
CA ASN A 67 -28.35 9.98 13.43
C ASN A 67 -27.82 8.91 12.46
N PRO A 68 -27.82 7.61 12.82
CA PRO A 68 -27.20 6.58 12.01
C PRO A 68 -27.92 6.35 10.69
N SER A 69 -27.19 5.85 9.71
CA SER A 69 -27.69 5.46 8.40
C SER A 69 -27.05 4.13 7.98
N SER A 70 -27.76 3.35 7.16
CA SER A 70 -27.22 2.09 6.63
C SER A 70 -26.01 2.28 5.71
N ASP A 71 -25.79 3.49 5.21
CA ASP A 71 -24.68 3.87 4.33
C ASP A 71 -23.51 4.54 5.08
N ASP A 72 -23.51 4.53 6.41
CA ASP A 72 -22.37 4.99 7.20
C ASP A 72 -21.21 4.02 7.11
N TRP A 73 -19.99 4.56 7.11
CA TRP A 73 -18.80 3.76 6.94
C TRP A 73 -17.59 4.37 7.64
N ILE A 74 -16.65 3.50 8.01
CA ILE A 74 -15.36 3.85 8.59
C ILE A 74 -14.29 3.73 7.50
N GLY A 75 -13.52 4.79 7.30
CA GLY A 75 -12.30 4.79 6.48
C GLY A 75 -11.06 4.72 7.34
N VAL A 76 -10.11 3.86 6.96
CA VAL A 76 -8.76 3.79 7.55
C VAL A 76 -7.83 4.63 6.70
N PHE A 77 -7.13 5.60 7.29
CA PHE A 77 -6.21 6.48 6.57
C PHE A 77 -4.81 6.35 7.11
N SER A 78 -3.83 6.33 6.21
CA SER A 78 -2.40 6.42 6.53
C SER A 78 -1.70 7.19 5.40
N PRO A 79 -1.17 8.40 5.64
CA PRO A 79 -0.99 9.05 6.95
C PRO A 79 -2.30 9.39 7.68
N GLY A 80 -2.23 9.49 9.02
CA GLY A 80 -3.38 9.82 9.86
C GLY A 80 -3.86 11.27 9.72
N ASN A 81 -3.04 12.16 9.16
CA ASN A 81 -3.48 13.50 8.76
C ASN A 81 -4.00 13.47 7.32
N PHE A 82 -5.26 13.06 7.13
CA PHE A 82 -5.87 12.90 5.81
C PHE A 82 -6.75 14.08 5.41
N SER A 83 -6.88 14.31 4.09
CA SER A 83 -7.87 15.24 3.54
C SER A 83 -9.16 14.52 3.21
N ALA A 84 -10.23 14.89 3.92
CA ALA A 84 -11.59 14.44 3.63
C ALA A 84 -12.25 15.23 2.48
N SER A 85 -11.54 16.17 1.83
CA SER A 85 -12.08 16.93 0.69
C SER A 85 -12.42 16.01 -0.49
N THR A 86 -13.43 16.40 -1.27
CA THR A 86 -13.79 15.67 -2.49
C THR A 86 -12.81 15.98 -3.61
N CYS A 87 -12.25 14.93 -4.21
CA CYS A 87 -11.45 15.01 -5.44
C CYS A 87 -12.19 14.25 -6.54
N LEU A 88 -12.73 14.97 -7.52
CA LEU A 88 -13.55 14.38 -8.58
C LEU A 88 -12.73 13.41 -9.46
N PRO A 89 -13.34 12.32 -9.94
CA PRO A 89 -12.64 11.35 -10.77
C PRO A 89 -12.19 11.97 -12.10
N GLU A 90 -10.91 11.76 -12.43
CA GLU A 90 -10.31 12.25 -13.68
C GLU A 90 -10.46 11.24 -14.83
N ASN A 91 -10.65 9.96 -14.51
CA ASN A 91 -10.78 8.87 -15.47
C ASN A 91 -11.56 7.68 -14.86
N GLN A 92 -11.80 6.65 -15.68
CA GLN A 92 -12.56 5.45 -15.29
C GLN A 92 -11.85 4.57 -14.25
N MET A 93 -10.53 4.75 -14.04
CA MET A 93 -9.76 4.02 -13.03
C MET A 93 -9.95 4.62 -11.62
N THR A 94 -10.59 5.78 -11.52
CA THR A 94 -10.86 6.46 -10.24
C THR A 94 -12.24 6.10 -9.71
N SER A 95 -12.30 5.10 -8.84
CA SER A 95 -13.52 4.62 -8.17
C SER A 95 -13.88 5.43 -6.91
N PRO A 96 -15.14 5.41 -6.45
CA PRO A 96 -15.50 5.93 -5.13
C PRO A 96 -14.86 5.07 -4.01
N PRO A 97 -14.62 5.64 -2.81
CA PRO A 97 -14.95 7.01 -2.41
C PRO A 97 -14.02 8.07 -3.00
N TRP A 98 -14.59 9.19 -3.46
CA TRP A 98 -13.86 10.26 -4.15
C TRP A 98 -13.23 11.26 -3.17
N LEU A 99 -12.34 10.77 -2.32
CA LEU A 99 -11.60 11.58 -1.34
C LEU A 99 -10.23 11.98 -1.89
N CYS A 100 -9.75 13.17 -1.53
CA CYS A 100 -8.42 13.63 -1.91
C CYS A 100 -7.28 12.83 -1.25
N THR A 101 -7.55 12.19 -0.13
CA THR A 101 -6.73 11.11 0.43
C THR A 101 -7.50 9.80 0.32
N ALA A 102 -7.04 8.89 -0.54
CA ALA A 102 -7.61 7.54 -0.62
C ALA A 102 -7.41 6.81 0.73
N PRO A 103 -8.48 6.26 1.36
CA PRO A 103 -8.31 5.38 2.50
C PRO A 103 -7.51 4.13 2.10
N ILE A 104 -6.76 3.58 3.05
CA ILE A 104 -6.08 2.27 2.91
C ILE A 104 -7.12 1.18 2.66
N LYS A 105 -8.19 1.22 3.47
CA LYS A 105 -9.36 0.35 3.39
C LYS A 105 -10.53 1.00 4.11
N PHE A 106 -11.72 0.43 3.96
CA PHE A 106 -12.94 0.95 4.56
C PHE A 106 -13.95 -0.16 4.84
N GLN A 107 -14.89 0.08 5.74
CA GLN A 107 -15.94 -0.87 6.08
C GLN A 107 -17.22 -0.15 6.50
N PHE A 108 -18.39 -0.72 6.18
CA PHE A 108 -19.65 -0.19 6.64
C PHE A 108 -19.78 -0.27 8.17
N ALA A 109 -20.37 0.76 8.77
CA ALA A 109 -20.52 0.91 10.20
C ALA A 109 -21.42 -0.18 10.85
N ASN A 110 -22.27 -0.83 10.04
CA ASN A 110 -23.16 -1.90 10.48
C ASN A 110 -22.61 -3.32 10.25
N TYR A 111 -21.37 -3.48 9.74
CA TYR A 111 -20.82 -4.77 9.31
C TYR A 111 -20.86 -5.86 10.38
N SER A 112 -20.45 -5.52 11.61
CA SER A 112 -20.41 -6.43 12.77
C SER A 112 -21.63 -6.29 13.70
N ASN A 113 -22.37 -5.19 13.59
CA ASN A 113 -23.51 -4.87 14.45
C ASN A 113 -24.74 -4.51 13.61
N SER A 114 -25.63 -5.48 13.44
CA SER A 114 -26.90 -5.28 12.73
C SER A 114 -27.82 -4.24 13.39
N LYS A 115 -27.63 -3.91 14.67
CA LYS A 115 -28.40 -2.90 15.42
C LYS A 115 -27.81 -1.49 15.32
N TYR A 116 -26.77 -1.27 14.51
CA TYR A 116 -26.16 0.05 14.35
C TYR A 116 -27.19 1.11 13.93
N ILE A 117 -28.12 0.78 13.02
CA ILE A 117 -29.16 1.70 12.53
C ILE A 117 -30.15 2.11 13.64
N GLU A 118 -30.38 1.24 14.62
CA GLU A 118 -31.30 1.53 15.74
C GLU A 118 -30.61 2.29 16.87
N THR A 119 -29.33 1.99 17.11
CA THR A 119 -28.62 2.42 18.32
C THR A 119 -27.64 3.56 18.09
N GLY A 120 -27.18 3.74 16.85
CA GLY A 120 -26.07 4.63 16.53
C GLY A 120 -24.69 4.10 16.96
N ASN A 121 -24.63 2.97 17.65
CA ASN A 121 -23.41 2.45 18.25
C ASN A 121 -22.85 1.31 17.41
N GLY A 122 -21.56 1.35 17.09
CA GLY A 122 -20.89 0.27 16.38
C GLY A 122 -19.48 0.02 16.87
N SER A 123 -18.95 -1.13 16.48
CA SER A 123 -17.58 -1.52 16.77
C SER A 123 -17.02 -2.39 15.66
N LEU A 124 -15.79 -2.11 15.21
CA LEU A 124 -15.11 -2.93 14.21
C LEU A 124 -13.81 -3.45 14.78
N LYS A 125 -13.45 -4.67 14.40
CA LYS A 125 -12.09 -5.18 14.58
C LYS A 125 -11.41 -5.20 13.22
N LEU A 126 -10.35 -4.42 13.08
CA LEU A 126 -9.59 -4.30 11.85
C LEU A 126 -8.16 -4.77 12.10
N GLN A 127 -7.59 -5.50 11.15
CA GLN A 127 -6.18 -5.90 11.20
C GLN A 127 -5.36 -4.91 10.37
N LEU A 128 -4.48 -4.15 11.00
CA LEU A 128 -3.57 -3.24 10.31
C LEU A 128 -2.24 -3.91 10.03
N ILE A 129 -1.56 -3.47 8.97
CA ILE A 129 -0.18 -3.83 8.67
C ILE A 129 0.71 -2.59 8.84
N ASN A 130 1.95 -2.78 9.27
CA ASN A 130 2.93 -1.71 9.34
C ASN A 130 3.46 -1.40 7.95
N GLN A 131 2.94 -0.34 7.35
CA GLN A 131 3.36 0.14 6.05
C GLN A 131 3.91 1.56 6.15
N ARG A 132 4.67 1.87 7.21
CA ARG A 132 5.17 3.20 7.56
C ARG A 132 4.05 4.16 7.98
N SER A 133 4.42 5.38 8.37
CA SER A 133 3.49 6.42 8.83
C SER A 133 2.60 5.95 9.99
N ASP A 134 1.70 6.82 10.40
CA ASP A 134 0.64 6.59 11.37
C ASP A 134 -0.72 6.35 10.70
N PHE A 135 -1.73 6.11 11.52
CA PHE A 135 -3.11 5.80 11.12
C PHE A 135 -4.12 6.67 11.85
N SER A 136 -5.22 6.99 11.18
CA SER A 136 -6.43 7.55 11.79
C SER A 136 -7.68 6.92 11.16
N PHE A 137 -8.80 7.03 11.83
CA PHE A 137 -10.08 6.47 11.39
C PHE A 137 -11.12 7.56 11.27
N GLY A 138 -11.72 7.69 10.08
CA GLY A 138 -12.79 8.64 9.81
C GLY A 138 -14.13 7.93 9.74
N LEU A 139 -15.14 8.39 10.49
CA LEU A 139 -16.53 7.99 10.31
C LEU A 139 -17.19 8.92 9.31
N PHE A 140 -17.85 8.34 8.31
CA PHE A 140 -18.50 9.04 7.22
C PHE A 140 -19.98 8.64 7.12
N SER A 141 -20.76 9.57 6.58
CA SER A 141 -22.15 9.36 6.18
C SER A 141 -22.36 9.68 4.70
N GLY A 142 -23.51 9.29 4.14
CA GLY A 142 -23.85 9.57 2.73
C GLY A 142 -23.21 8.60 1.74
N GLY A 143 -22.80 7.42 2.23
CA GLY A 143 -22.21 6.35 1.44
C GLY A 143 -20.85 6.70 0.84
N LEU A 144 -20.37 5.81 -0.03
CA LEU A 144 -19.08 5.97 -0.70
C LEU A 144 -19.12 7.04 -1.80
N SER A 145 -20.29 7.28 -2.40
CA SER A 145 -20.42 8.23 -3.52
C SER A 145 -20.50 9.70 -3.08
N LYS A 146 -21.06 9.99 -1.90
CA LYS A 146 -21.19 11.38 -1.40
C LYS A 146 -20.77 11.48 0.08
N PRO A 147 -19.52 11.09 0.41
CA PRO A 147 -19.10 10.94 1.78
C PRO A 147 -19.02 12.29 2.50
N LYS A 148 -19.52 12.33 3.73
CA LYS A 148 -19.41 13.46 4.66
C LYS A 148 -18.75 13.00 5.94
N LEU A 149 -17.59 13.56 6.26
CA LEU A 149 -16.85 13.24 7.49
C LEU A 149 -17.64 13.76 8.69
N VAL A 150 -17.99 12.86 9.61
CA VAL A 150 -18.76 13.18 10.83
C VAL A 150 -17.94 13.11 12.10
N ALA A 151 -16.90 12.27 12.15
CA ALA A 151 -15.99 12.16 13.29
C ALA A 151 -14.64 11.56 12.86
N THR A 152 -13.59 11.86 13.62
CA THR A 152 -12.26 11.27 13.48
C THR A 152 -11.80 10.68 14.80
N SER A 153 -11.01 9.63 14.74
CA SER A 153 -10.32 9.08 15.91
C SER A 153 -9.06 9.87 16.27
N ASP A 154 -8.47 9.52 17.41
CA ASP A 154 -7.06 9.78 17.68
C ASP A 154 -6.16 9.05 16.67
N ILE A 155 -4.93 9.55 16.52
CA ILE A 155 -3.89 8.93 15.70
C ILE A 155 -3.26 7.76 16.46
N VAL A 156 -3.03 6.65 15.77
CA VAL A 156 -2.30 5.49 16.28
C VAL A 156 -1.13 5.15 15.36
N SER A 157 -0.08 4.54 15.90
CA SER A 157 1.10 4.19 15.11
C SER A 157 1.74 2.91 15.63
N PHE A 158 2.49 2.24 14.75
CA PHE A 158 3.39 1.17 15.16
C PHE A 158 4.57 1.75 15.94
N GLU A 159 5.12 0.99 16.89
CA GLU A 159 6.26 1.38 17.72
C GLU A 159 7.46 1.83 16.87
N ASN A 160 7.69 1.15 15.75
CA ASN A 160 8.64 1.54 14.73
C ASN A 160 7.99 1.45 13.35
N PRO A 161 7.39 2.54 12.84
CA PRO A 161 6.77 2.55 11.51
C PRO A 161 7.79 2.29 10.40
N ASN A 162 9.06 2.59 10.65
CA ASN A 162 10.13 2.50 9.65
C ASN A 162 10.80 1.12 9.60
N ALA A 163 10.33 0.14 10.39
CA ALA A 163 10.93 -1.19 10.47
C ALA A 163 11.17 -1.85 9.09
N PRO A 164 12.22 -2.67 8.92
CA PRO A 164 12.43 -3.46 7.71
C PRO A 164 11.46 -4.63 7.64
N LEU A 165 10.57 -4.64 6.65
CA LEU A 165 9.42 -5.55 6.57
C LEU A 165 9.26 -6.18 5.18
N TYR A 166 8.50 -7.29 5.19
CA TYR A 166 7.99 -7.98 4.00
C TYR A 166 9.09 -8.36 2.98
N PRO A 167 10.12 -9.12 3.41
CA PRO A 167 11.13 -9.60 2.49
C PRO A 167 10.54 -10.57 1.47
N ARG A 168 10.98 -10.42 0.23
CA ARG A 168 10.68 -11.32 -0.89
C ARG A 168 11.96 -11.75 -1.56
N LEU A 169 12.08 -13.05 -1.76
CA LEU A 169 13.18 -13.71 -2.42
C LEU A 169 12.94 -13.76 -3.93
N ALA A 170 13.99 -13.55 -4.71
CA ALA A 170 13.99 -13.87 -6.14
C ALA A 170 15.36 -14.44 -6.51
N GLN A 171 15.38 -15.41 -7.43
CA GLN A 171 16.65 -15.92 -7.96
C GLN A 171 17.44 -14.78 -8.60
N GLY A 172 18.73 -14.73 -8.32
CA GLY A 172 19.64 -13.72 -8.85
C GLY A 172 20.03 -14.00 -10.30
N LYS A 173 21.11 -13.34 -10.74
CA LYS A 173 21.60 -13.50 -12.12
C LYS A 173 22.27 -14.85 -12.38
N MET A 174 22.71 -15.53 -11.32
CA MET A 174 23.40 -16.81 -11.35
C MET A 174 22.66 -17.83 -10.49
N TRP A 175 22.88 -19.12 -10.74
CA TRP A 175 22.20 -20.22 -10.04
C TRP A 175 22.50 -20.27 -8.53
N ASP A 176 23.66 -19.74 -8.13
CA ASP A 176 24.16 -19.66 -6.76
C ASP A 176 23.98 -18.26 -6.15
N GLU A 177 23.04 -17.47 -6.69
CA GLU A 177 22.67 -16.14 -6.19
C GLU A 177 21.19 -16.08 -5.83
N MET A 178 20.90 -15.60 -4.62
CA MET A 178 19.55 -15.25 -4.18
C MET A 178 19.49 -13.77 -3.86
N THR A 179 18.43 -13.09 -4.26
CA THR A 179 18.18 -11.71 -3.84
C THR A 179 17.20 -11.69 -2.68
N VAL A 180 17.42 -10.79 -1.72
CA VAL A 180 16.46 -10.47 -0.66
C VAL A 180 16.05 -9.03 -0.88
N THR A 181 14.78 -8.82 -1.23
CA THR A 181 14.21 -7.46 -1.39
C THR A 181 13.20 -7.18 -0.30
N TRP A 182 13.32 -6.06 0.40
CA TRP A 182 12.40 -5.68 1.49
C TRP A 182 12.06 -4.19 1.43
N THR A 183 11.08 -3.77 2.24
CA THR A 183 10.65 -2.37 2.33
C THR A 183 10.94 -1.82 3.73
N SER A 184 11.34 -0.55 3.85
CA SER A 184 11.48 0.14 5.14
C SER A 184 11.16 1.62 5.03
N GLY A 185 11.15 2.32 6.16
CA GLY A 185 11.07 3.78 6.20
C GLY A 185 12.42 4.50 6.22
N TYR A 186 13.54 3.75 6.20
CA TYR A 186 14.88 4.33 6.32
C TYR A 186 15.52 4.57 4.95
N GLY A 187 15.79 5.84 4.66
CA GLY A 187 16.59 6.21 3.49
C GLY A 187 18.09 5.97 3.73
N ILE A 188 18.89 5.95 2.66
CA ILE A 188 20.36 5.78 2.76
C ILE A 188 21.06 6.88 3.56
N ASN A 189 20.43 8.04 3.70
CA ASN A 189 20.91 9.15 4.51
C ASN A 189 20.57 9.00 6.00
N GLU A 190 19.76 8.01 6.37
CA GLU A 190 19.30 7.77 7.74
C GLU A 190 19.90 6.47 8.30
N ALA A 191 20.03 5.45 7.44
CA ALA A 191 20.59 4.16 7.80
C ALA A 191 21.31 3.49 6.63
N GLU A 192 22.34 2.71 6.95
CA GLU A 192 22.97 1.78 6.01
C GLU A 192 22.20 0.45 6.00
N PRO A 193 21.54 0.06 4.89
CA PRO A 193 20.78 -1.18 4.81
C PRO A 193 21.65 -2.36 4.41
N PHE A 194 21.47 -3.50 5.07
CA PHE A 194 22.20 -4.73 4.79
C PHE A 194 21.39 -5.96 5.19
N VAL A 195 21.87 -7.14 4.75
CA VAL A 195 21.36 -8.44 5.19
C VAL A 195 22.46 -9.17 5.93
N GLU A 196 22.17 -9.63 7.14
CA GLU A 196 23.00 -10.62 7.86
C GLU A 196 22.50 -12.01 7.50
N TRP A 197 23.38 -12.88 6.99
CA TRP A 197 22.97 -14.19 6.52
C TRP A 197 24.12 -15.19 6.48
N GLY A 198 23.78 -16.48 6.45
CA GLY A 198 24.74 -17.57 6.42
C GLY A 198 24.04 -18.92 6.41
N LYS A 199 24.80 -19.98 6.17
CA LYS A 199 24.26 -21.34 6.24
C LYS A 199 23.82 -21.60 7.69
N LYS A 200 22.69 -22.30 7.87
CA LYS A 200 22.07 -22.45 9.18
C LYS A 200 23.02 -23.17 10.14
N GLY A 201 23.36 -22.50 11.25
CA GLY A 201 24.28 -23.01 12.27
C GLY A 201 25.76 -22.71 12.01
N GLU A 202 26.08 -22.00 10.94
CA GLU A 202 27.43 -21.53 10.61
C GLU A 202 27.54 -20.00 10.83
N ASP A 203 28.75 -19.47 10.66
CA ASP A 203 29.01 -18.04 10.79
C ASP A 203 28.16 -17.21 9.81
N GLN A 204 27.64 -16.09 10.30
CA GLN A 204 26.85 -15.17 9.49
C GLN A 204 27.76 -14.07 8.93
N LYS A 205 27.53 -13.68 7.67
CA LYS A 205 28.19 -12.58 6.98
C LYS A 205 27.19 -11.48 6.65
N HIS A 206 27.69 -10.28 6.35
CA HIS A 206 26.86 -9.15 5.92
C HIS A 206 26.98 -8.93 4.41
N SER A 207 25.84 -8.77 3.73
CA SER A 207 25.76 -8.31 2.34
C SER A 207 25.11 -6.91 2.31
N PRO A 208 25.70 -5.91 1.64
CA PRO A 208 25.06 -4.60 1.49
C PRO A 208 23.82 -4.70 0.61
N ALA A 209 22.92 -3.72 0.73
CA ALA A 209 21.76 -3.58 -0.14
C ALA A 209 21.79 -2.30 -0.97
N GLY A 210 21.42 -2.41 -2.25
CA GLY A 210 21.06 -1.26 -3.05
C GLY A 210 19.68 -0.76 -2.64
N THR A 211 19.47 0.56 -2.63
CA THR A 211 18.20 1.18 -2.23
C THR A 211 17.58 1.92 -3.40
N LEU A 212 16.31 1.65 -3.67
CA LEU A 212 15.49 2.32 -4.67
C LEU A 212 14.22 2.86 -4.02
N THR A 213 13.65 3.88 -4.66
CA THR A 213 12.31 4.40 -4.35
C THR A 213 11.77 5.08 -5.60
N PHE A 214 10.51 5.50 -5.53
CA PHE A 214 9.88 6.34 -6.54
C PHE A 214 9.00 7.37 -5.83
N ASP A 215 8.84 8.53 -6.46
CA ASP A 215 8.03 9.62 -5.91
C ASP A 215 6.71 9.77 -6.67
N ARG A 216 5.86 10.69 -6.20
CA ARG A 216 4.58 10.99 -6.86
C ARG A 216 4.78 11.38 -8.32
N SER A 217 5.87 12.10 -8.61
CA SER A 217 6.16 12.62 -9.94
C SER A 217 6.58 11.54 -10.94
N SER A 218 6.97 10.37 -10.44
CA SER A 218 7.29 9.18 -11.22
C SER A 218 6.04 8.49 -11.79
N MET A 219 4.85 8.76 -11.22
CA MET A 219 3.59 8.17 -11.68
C MET A 219 3.05 8.88 -12.93
N CYS A 220 2.65 8.11 -13.94
CA CYS A 220 2.22 8.64 -15.25
C CYS A 220 0.86 9.35 -15.23
N GLY A 221 -0.05 9.01 -14.32
CA GLY A 221 -1.41 9.57 -14.31
C GLY A 221 -2.24 9.16 -13.09
N ALA A 222 -3.49 9.62 -13.04
CA ALA A 222 -4.45 9.28 -11.99
C ALA A 222 -4.90 7.80 -12.08
N PRO A 223 -5.19 7.13 -10.94
CA PRO A 223 -5.15 7.67 -9.58
C PRO A 223 -3.74 7.67 -8.95
N ALA A 224 -2.75 7.00 -9.56
CA ALA A 224 -1.39 6.82 -9.01
C ALA A 224 -0.68 8.13 -8.69
N ARG A 225 -0.78 9.13 -9.58
CA ARG A 225 -0.16 10.45 -9.41
C ARG A 225 -0.97 11.37 -8.48
N THR A 226 -2.25 11.05 -8.25
CA THR A 226 -3.23 11.95 -7.62
C THR A 226 -3.75 11.35 -6.31
N VAL A 227 -5.02 10.94 -6.25
CA VAL A 227 -5.71 10.53 -5.00
C VAL A 227 -5.19 9.22 -4.42
N GLY A 228 -4.69 8.33 -5.28
CA GLY A 228 -4.19 7.01 -4.88
C GLY A 228 -2.71 7.00 -4.49
N TRP A 229 -2.01 8.13 -4.61
CA TRP A 229 -0.61 8.23 -4.19
C TRP A 229 -0.46 7.98 -2.69
N ARG A 230 0.48 7.11 -2.36
CA ARG A 230 1.01 6.92 -1.01
C ARG A 230 2.51 6.67 -1.13
N ASP A 231 3.28 7.27 -0.24
CA ASP A 231 4.74 7.14 -0.24
C ASP A 231 5.16 5.66 -0.02
N PRO A 232 5.99 5.07 -0.91
CA PRO A 232 6.39 3.67 -0.83
C PRO A 232 7.52 3.42 0.19
N GLY A 233 8.08 4.45 0.81
CA GLY A 233 9.29 4.37 1.62
C GLY A 233 10.50 4.04 0.75
N PHE A 234 11.32 3.10 1.22
CA PHE A 234 12.53 2.68 0.54
C PHE A 234 12.53 1.16 0.34
N ILE A 235 12.88 0.75 -0.88
CA ILE A 235 12.96 -0.65 -1.28
C ILE A 235 14.43 -1.02 -1.38
N HIS A 236 14.86 -2.00 -0.60
CA HIS A 236 16.26 -2.41 -0.53
C HIS A 236 16.41 -3.81 -1.10
N THR A 237 17.47 -4.04 -1.88
CA THR A 237 17.80 -5.36 -2.42
C THR A 237 19.24 -5.72 -2.12
N ALA A 238 19.44 -6.79 -1.36
CA ALA A 238 20.73 -7.42 -1.11
C ALA A 238 20.94 -8.65 -1.98
N PHE A 239 22.20 -8.95 -2.31
CA PHE A 239 22.59 -10.10 -3.13
C PHE A 239 23.36 -11.11 -2.26
N LEU A 240 22.81 -12.32 -2.14
CA LEU A 240 23.35 -13.42 -1.38
C LEU A 240 24.01 -14.39 -2.37
N LYS A 241 25.34 -14.28 -2.52
CA LYS A 241 26.14 -14.97 -3.54
C LYS A 241 26.91 -16.16 -2.98
N GLU A 242 27.40 -17.02 -3.88
CA GLU A 242 28.21 -18.20 -3.57
C GLU A 242 27.42 -19.22 -2.73
N LEU A 243 26.14 -19.40 -3.09
CA LEU A 243 25.26 -20.34 -2.42
C LEU A 243 25.66 -21.79 -2.74
N TRP A 244 25.76 -22.59 -1.69
CA TRP A 244 25.93 -24.03 -1.83
C TRP A 244 24.58 -24.62 -2.18
N PRO A 245 24.45 -25.43 -3.24
CA PRO A 245 23.14 -25.91 -3.68
C PRO A 245 22.45 -26.74 -2.59
N ASN A 246 21.12 -26.63 -2.49
CA ASN A 246 20.27 -27.35 -1.55
C ASN A 246 20.52 -27.09 -0.05
N SER A 247 21.32 -26.09 0.29
CA SER A 247 21.67 -25.76 1.68
C SER A 247 20.63 -24.84 2.31
N LEU A 248 20.40 -25.02 3.61
CA LEU A 248 19.49 -24.18 4.38
C LEU A 248 20.25 -22.95 4.90
N TYR A 249 19.76 -21.77 4.57
CA TYR A 249 20.31 -20.48 5.00
C TYR A 249 19.35 -19.77 5.94
N THR A 250 19.90 -18.97 6.86
CA THR A 250 19.16 -18.00 7.69
C THR A 250 19.54 -16.59 7.27
N TYR A 251 18.62 -15.65 7.42
CA TYR A 251 18.89 -14.23 7.17
C TYR A 251 18.09 -13.29 8.07
N LYS A 252 18.61 -12.08 8.30
CA LYS A 252 17.94 -10.95 8.95
C LYS A 252 18.16 -9.69 8.12
N LEU A 253 17.16 -8.83 8.11
CA LEU A 253 17.24 -7.49 7.54
C LEU A 253 17.79 -6.55 8.61
N GLY A 254 18.81 -5.78 8.25
CA GLY A 254 19.49 -4.86 9.15
C GLY A 254 19.52 -3.45 8.60
N HIS A 255 19.34 -2.49 9.49
CA HIS A 255 19.58 -1.06 9.23
C HIS A 255 20.48 -0.51 10.33
N LYS A 256 21.68 -0.06 9.96
CA LYS A 256 22.58 0.62 10.88
C LYS A 256 22.32 2.12 10.79
N LEU A 257 21.65 2.67 11.79
CA LEU A 257 21.36 4.10 11.87
C LEU A 257 22.65 4.92 11.98
N LEU A 258 22.62 6.19 11.56
CA LEU A 258 23.78 7.09 11.67
C LEU A 258 24.30 7.26 13.11
N ASN A 259 23.43 7.06 14.11
CA ASN A 259 23.82 7.10 15.53
C ASN A 259 24.51 5.80 16.02
N GLY A 260 24.74 4.83 15.14
CA GLY A 260 25.38 3.54 15.43
C GLY A 260 24.42 2.45 15.94
N THR A 261 23.15 2.77 16.17
CA THR A 261 22.14 1.79 16.60
C THR A 261 21.71 0.91 15.43
N TYR A 262 21.44 -0.36 15.71
CA TYR A 262 20.94 -1.30 14.72
C TYR A 262 19.44 -1.57 14.91
N VAL A 263 18.69 -1.48 13.81
CA VAL A 263 17.31 -1.96 13.71
C VAL A 263 17.34 -3.28 12.95
N TRP A 264 16.74 -4.31 13.54
CA TRP A 264 16.74 -5.67 13.00
C TRP A 264 15.32 -6.18 12.76
N SER A 265 15.14 -6.97 11.71
CA SER A 265 13.96 -7.81 11.56
C SER A 265 14.04 -9.08 12.43
N GLN A 266 12.95 -9.85 12.44
CA GLN A 266 12.99 -11.26 12.82
C GLN A 266 13.93 -12.08 11.91
N ILE A 267 14.25 -13.31 12.33
CA ILE A 267 15.04 -14.25 11.53
C ILE A 267 14.14 -14.93 10.51
N TYR A 268 14.57 -14.90 9.27
CA TYR A 268 13.99 -15.66 8.17
C TYR A 268 14.95 -16.79 7.74
N GLN A 269 14.47 -17.67 6.88
CA GLN A 269 15.29 -18.77 6.35
C GLN A 269 14.85 -19.12 4.93
N PHE A 270 15.76 -19.60 4.09
CA PHE A 270 15.44 -20.18 2.77
C PHE A 270 16.34 -21.38 2.45
N LYS A 271 15.92 -22.24 1.53
CA LYS A 271 16.78 -23.29 0.97
C LYS A 271 17.32 -22.77 -0.36
N SER A 272 18.64 -22.79 -0.56
CA SER A 272 19.24 -22.41 -1.84
C SER A 272 18.82 -23.38 -2.95
N SER A 273 18.72 -22.85 -4.17
CA SER A 273 18.31 -23.60 -5.35
C SER A 273 19.26 -24.77 -5.65
N PRO A 274 18.76 -25.83 -6.33
CA PRO A 274 19.61 -26.89 -6.82
C PRO A 274 20.59 -26.36 -7.87
N TYR A 275 21.69 -27.09 -8.08
CA TYR A 275 22.57 -26.81 -9.22
C TYR A 275 21.82 -27.07 -10.55
N PRO A 276 22.03 -26.28 -11.61
CA PRO A 276 21.41 -26.53 -12.91
C PRO A 276 21.75 -27.94 -13.43
N GLY A 277 20.72 -28.75 -13.72
CA GLY A 277 20.89 -30.15 -14.16
C GLY A 277 20.99 -31.17 -13.03
N GLN A 278 20.88 -30.76 -11.76
CA GLN A 278 20.85 -31.69 -10.63
C GLN A 278 19.64 -32.63 -10.70
N CYS A 279 19.89 -33.93 -10.54
CA CYS A 279 18.85 -34.96 -10.46
C CYS A 279 18.23 -35.00 -9.05
N SER A 280 17.12 -34.28 -8.87
CA SER A 280 16.33 -34.28 -7.63
C SER A 280 14.86 -33.96 -7.94
N VAL A 281 13.94 -34.30 -7.05
CA VAL A 281 12.55 -33.84 -7.15
C VAL A 281 12.54 -32.32 -6.95
N GLN A 282 11.89 -31.60 -7.86
CA GLN A 282 11.78 -30.14 -7.89
C GLN A 282 10.34 -29.78 -8.23
N ARG A 283 9.74 -28.86 -7.47
CA ARG A 283 8.30 -28.57 -7.53
C ARG A 283 8.08 -27.08 -7.70
N VAL A 284 7.35 -26.72 -8.75
CA VAL A 284 7.15 -25.34 -9.21
C VAL A 284 5.65 -25.02 -9.17
N ILE A 285 5.31 -23.88 -8.58
CA ILE A 285 3.95 -23.33 -8.62
C ILE A 285 3.90 -22.21 -9.66
N ILE A 286 2.83 -22.17 -10.45
CA ILE A 286 2.59 -21.12 -11.46
C ILE A 286 1.13 -20.71 -11.41
N PHE A 287 0.86 -19.40 -11.31
CA PHE A 287 -0.47 -18.81 -11.41
C PHE A 287 -0.38 -17.33 -11.82
N GLY A 288 -1.46 -16.77 -12.35
CA GLY A 288 -1.62 -15.33 -12.59
C GLY A 288 -2.76 -14.77 -11.74
N ASP A 289 -2.95 -13.44 -11.81
CA ASP A 289 -4.23 -12.81 -11.45
C ASP A 289 -4.68 -13.00 -9.98
N MET A 290 -3.74 -13.25 -9.06
CA MET A 290 -4.08 -13.51 -7.66
C MET A 290 -4.67 -12.29 -6.94
N GLY A 291 -4.20 -11.09 -7.25
CA GLY A 291 -4.61 -9.88 -6.55
C GLY A 291 -4.30 -9.89 -5.05
N LYS A 292 -5.13 -9.17 -4.30
CA LYS A 292 -5.09 -9.09 -2.83
C LYS A 292 -6.51 -9.13 -2.26
N GLU A 293 -6.63 -9.34 -0.96
CA GLU A 293 -7.90 -9.19 -0.24
C GLU A 293 -7.64 -9.02 1.28
N GLU A 294 -8.56 -8.33 1.96
CA GLU A 294 -8.46 -8.05 3.39
C GLU A 294 -8.93 -9.22 4.25
N ALA A 295 -8.01 -9.80 5.03
CA ALA A 295 -8.32 -10.94 5.91
C ALA A 295 -9.32 -10.62 7.04
N ASP A 296 -9.53 -9.33 7.35
CA ASP A 296 -10.54 -8.89 8.32
C ASP A 296 -11.91 -8.59 7.68
N GLY A 297 -12.06 -8.85 6.37
CA GLY A 297 -13.29 -8.65 5.63
C GLY A 297 -13.58 -7.20 5.22
N SER A 298 -12.63 -6.28 5.43
CA SER A 298 -12.74 -4.89 4.97
C SER A 298 -12.91 -4.80 3.45
N SER A 299 -13.57 -3.73 3.02
CA SER A 299 -13.58 -3.31 1.62
C SER A 299 -12.43 -2.36 1.33
N GLU A 300 -12.10 -2.22 0.05
CA GLU A 300 -11.04 -1.34 -0.42
C GLU A 300 -11.21 -1.07 -1.91
N TYR A 301 -10.36 -0.19 -2.47
CA TYR A 301 -10.34 0.01 -3.92
C TYR A 301 -9.96 -1.27 -4.65
N ASN A 302 -10.54 -1.47 -5.83
CA ASN A 302 -10.25 -2.64 -6.68
C ASN A 302 -10.43 -3.99 -5.95
N ASN A 303 -11.39 -4.08 -5.04
CA ASN A 303 -11.68 -5.29 -4.28
C ASN A 303 -12.53 -6.30 -5.09
N TYR A 304 -11.92 -6.95 -6.09
CA TYR A 304 -12.60 -7.89 -6.98
C TYR A 304 -11.83 -9.21 -7.17
N GLN A 305 -10.99 -9.59 -6.21
CA GLN A 305 -10.19 -10.84 -6.24
C GLN A 305 -10.54 -11.81 -5.10
N PRO A 306 -11.78 -12.34 -5.04
CA PRO A 306 -12.24 -13.18 -3.91
C PRO A 306 -11.53 -14.53 -3.77
N GLY A 307 -10.69 -14.90 -4.75
CA GLY A 307 -9.84 -16.09 -4.70
C GLY A 307 -8.49 -15.84 -4.01
N SER A 308 -8.13 -14.57 -3.74
CA SER A 308 -6.77 -14.17 -3.37
C SER A 308 -6.31 -14.80 -2.05
N LEU A 309 -7.14 -14.71 -1.01
CA LEU A 309 -6.82 -15.31 0.29
C LEU A 309 -6.81 -16.83 0.24
N ASN A 310 -7.69 -17.46 -0.54
CA ASN A 310 -7.72 -18.91 -0.69
C ASN A 310 -6.46 -19.43 -1.37
N THR A 311 -6.03 -18.82 -2.47
CA THR A 311 -4.79 -19.17 -3.15
C THR A 311 -3.59 -18.98 -2.23
N THR A 312 -3.49 -17.82 -1.58
CA THR A 312 -2.42 -17.53 -0.62
C THR A 312 -2.37 -18.58 0.50
N LYS A 313 -3.53 -18.91 1.08
CA LYS A 313 -3.64 -19.91 2.14
C LYS A 313 -3.15 -21.29 1.69
N GLN A 314 -3.59 -21.78 0.53
CA GLN A 314 -3.17 -23.10 0.03
C GLN A 314 -1.65 -23.16 -0.18
N LEU A 315 -1.05 -22.09 -0.69
CA LEU A 315 0.39 -22.01 -0.86
C LEU A 315 1.11 -21.98 0.50
N VAL A 316 0.61 -21.24 1.48
CA VAL A 316 1.21 -21.24 2.82
C VAL A 316 1.12 -22.61 3.48
N ASP A 317 -0.03 -23.27 3.39
CA ASP A 317 -0.26 -24.60 3.96
C ASP A 317 0.65 -25.66 3.30
N ASP A 318 0.91 -25.53 2.00
CA ASP A 318 1.74 -26.45 1.22
C ASP A 318 3.21 -25.99 1.09
N LEU A 319 3.67 -25.00 1.85
CA LEU A 319 4.98 -24.34 1.70
C LEU A 319 6.20 -25.27 1.77
N LYS A 320 6.06 -26.45 2.40
CA LYS A 320 7.12 -27.48 2.45
C LYS A 320 7.23 -28.30 1.15
N ASN A 321 6.22 -28.20 0.30
CA ASN A 321 6.01 -29.07 -0.85
C ASN A 321 6.27 -28.40 -2.20
N TYR A 322 6.71 -27.14 -2.23
CA TYR A 322 7.22 -26.51 -3.43
C TYR A 322 8.48 -25.70 -3.17
N ASP A 323 9.24 -25.46 -4.22
CA ASP A 323 10.60 -24.91 -4.14
C ASP A 323 10.70 -23.49 -4.73
N ILE A 324 9.73 -23.09 -5.57
CA ILE A 324 9.68 -21.79 -6.25
C ILE A 324 8.26 -21.49 -6.74
N VAL A 325 7.90 -20.19 -6.77
CA VAL A 325 6.61 -19.69 -7.28
C VAL A 325 6.86 -18.73 -8.44
N PHE A 326 6.04 -18.84 -9.49
CA PHE A 326 5.92 -17.87 -10.57
C PHE A 326 4.52 -17.26 -10.56
N HIS A 327 4.42 -15.96 -10.30
CA HIS A 327 3.21 -15.16 -10.43
C HIS A 327 3.26 -14.41 -11.76
N ILE A 328 2.56 -14.95 -12.75
CA ILE A 328 2.70 -14.56 -14.16
C ILE A 328 1.78 -13.39 -14.58
N GLY A 329 1.95 -12.24 -13.93
CA GLY A 329 1.20 -11.01 -14.24
C GLY A 329 -0.01 -10.79 -13.35
N ASP A 330 -0.62 -9.61 -13.49
CA ASP A 330 -1.77 -9.16 -12.71
C ASP A 330 -1.60 -9.39 -11.20
N ILE A 331 -0.65 -8.65 -10.64
CA ILE A 331 -0.09 -8.92 -9.32
C ILE A 331 -1.08 -8.62 -8.20
N CYS A 332 -1.34 -7.34 -7.95
CA CYS A 332 -2.13 -6.88 -6.80
C CYS A 332 -3.35 -6.02 -7.19
N TYR A 333 -3.54 -5.73 -8.48
CA TYR A 333 -4.59 -4.84 -8.96
C TYR A 333 -4.68 -3.48 -8.25
N ALA A 334 -3.55 -2.98 -7.73
CA ALA A 334 -3.49 -1.66 -7.12
C ALA A 334 -4.05 -0.57 -8.04
N ASN A 335 -3.75 -0.69 -9.35
CA ASN A 335 -4.23 0.21 -10.42
C ASN A 335 -4.15 1.70 -10.05
N GLY A 336 -3.08 2.06 -9.32
CA GLY A 336 -2.79 3.41 -8.86
C GLY A 336 -3.21 3.76 -7.43
N TYR A 337 -3.88 2.88 -6.69
CA TYR A 337 -4.01 3.00 -5.23
C TYR A 337 -2.80 2.34 -4.56
N ILE A 338 -1.73 3.14 -4.41
CA ILE A 338 -0.36 2.64 -4.15
C ILE A 338 -0.22 1.90 -2.81
N SER A 339 -1.07 2.21 -1.82
CA SER A 339 -1.09 1.52 -0.52
C SER A 339 -1.20 0.00 -0.61
N GLN A 340 -1.82 -0.50 -1.68
CA GLN A 340 -2.13 -1.92 -1.87
C GLN A 340 -0.89 -2.74 -2.26
N TRP A 341 0.21 -2.10 -2.68
CA TRP A 341 1.48 -2.78 -2.90
C TRP A 341 2.09 -3.31 -1.59
N ASP A 342 2.09 -2.51 -0.51
CA ASP A 342 2.55 -2.99 0.79
C ASP A 342 1.66 -4.13 1.31
N GLN A 343 0.33 -3.98 1.15
CA GLN A 343 -0.65 -5.01 1.48
C GLN A 343 -0.36 -6.33 0.77
N PHE A 344 -0.09 -6.29 -0.54
CA PHE A 344 0.28 -7.47 -1.30
C PHE A 344 1.60 -8.08 -0.81
N THR A 345 2.64 -7.28 -0.60
CA THR A 345 3.93 -7.81 -0.10
C THR A 345 3.79 -8.43 1.29
N ALA A 346 2.92 -7.90 2.15
CA ALA A 346 2.60 -8.49 3.44
C ALA A 346 1.77 -9.79 3.29
N GLN A 347 0.83 -9.84 2.35
CA GLN A 347 0.03 -11.03 2.07
C GLN A 347 0.89 -12.21 1.61
N VAL A 348 1.88 -11.96 0.74
CA VAL A 348 2.77 -13.01 0.23
C VAL A 348 4.03 -13.24 1.07
N GLU A 349 4.32 -12.42 2.09
CA GLU A 349 5.51 -12.56 2.96
C GLU A 349 5.71 -14.00 3.47
N PRO A 350 4.68 -14.73 3.96
CA PRO A 350 4.87 -16.10 4.46
C PRO A 350 5.40 -17.08 3.40
N ILE A 351 5.20 -16.78 2.12
CA ILE A 351 5.68 -17.56 0.97
C ILE A 351 7.02 -16.98 0.49
N ALA A 352 7.00 -15.71 0.09
CA ALA A 352 8.09 -15.04 -0.61
C ALA A 352 9.33 -14.82 0.28
N SER A 353 9.19 -14.81 1.61
CA SER A 353 10.35 -14.76 2.51
C SER A 353 11.07 -16.11 2.66
N ARG A 354 10.47 -17.21 2.15
CA ARG A 354 10.93 -18.59 2.34
C ARG A 354 11.37 -19.27 1.05
N VAL A 355 10.66 -19.03 -0.05
CA VAL A 355 10.99 -19.52 -1.40
C VAL A 355 11.01 -18.37 -2.39
N PRO A 356 11.73 -18.48 -3.53
CA PRO A 356 11.72 -17.44 -4.53
C PRO A 356 10.32 -17.24 -5.11
N TYR A 357 9.89 -15.98 -5.17
CA TYR A 357 8.61 -15.54 -5.73
C TYR A 357 8.90 -14.66 -6.95
N ILE A 358 8.84 -15.28 -8.14
CA ILE A 358 9.20 -14.65 -9.40
C ILE A 358 7.94 -14.04 -10.03
N VAL A 359 8.04 -12.78 -10.45
CA VAL A 359 6.93 -12.04 -11.10
C VAL A 359 7.28 -11.75 -12.56
N THR A 360 6.27 -11.62 -13.43
CA THR A 360 6.42 -11.20 -14.83
C THR A 360 5.51 -10.04 -15.17
#